data_AF-A0A8S8YS37-F1
#
_entry.id   AF-A0A8S8YS37-F1
#
_cell.length_a   1.000
_cell.length_b   1.000
_cell.length_c   1.000
_cell.angle_alpha   90.00
_cell.angle_beta   90.00
_cell.angle_gamma   90.00
#
_symmetry.space_group_name_H-M   'P 1'
#
loop_
_entity.id
_entity.type
_entity.pdbx_description
1 polymer ?
#
loop_
_entity_poly.entity_id
_entity_poly.type
_entity_poly.pdbx_seq_one_letter_code
_entity_poly.pdbx_strand_id
1 'polypeptide(L)' 'MKEQKRNDSVSLKLTLEHSDTRSLSSSLVTEAQFVSKDGEISVSLHSDSFNDARARWNSIMRALIASDRSLEATRGERN' A
#
# COMPACT_ATOMS: atom_id res chain seq x y z
N MET A 1 -9.96 -28.69 -21.95
CA MET A 1 -9.91 -27.45 -21.15
C MET A 1 -8.72 -26.64 -21.67
N LYS A 2 -8.93 -25.41 -22.19
CA LYS A 2 -7.80 -24.56 -22.57
C LYS A 2 -7.14 -24.09 -21.28
N GLU A 3 -5.90 -24.47 -21.06
CA GLU A 3 -5.07 -23.90 -20.00
C GLU A 3 -5.10 -22.38 -20.17
N GLN A 4 -5.65 -21.68 -19.18
CA GLN A 4 -5.52 -20.23 -19.12
C GLN A 4 -4.03 -19.96 -19.06
N LYS A 5 -3.53 -19.23 -20.07
CA LYS A 5 -2.16 -18.74 -20.13
C LYS A 5 -1.88 -18.08 -18.77
N ARG A 6 -1.10 -18.73 -17.90
CA ARG A 6 -0.63 -18.11 -16.65
C ARG A 6 0.07 -16.82 -17.09
N ASN A 7 -0.51 -15.68 -16.77
CA ASN A 7 0.11 -14.40 -17.12
C ASN A 7 1.47 -14.32 -16.43
N ASP A 8 2.38 -13.54 -17.01
CA ASP A 8 3.67 -13.27 -16.37
C ASP A 8 3.44 -12.67 -14.98
N SER A 9 4.10 -13.26 -13.98
CA SER A 9 3.97 -12.83 -12.58
C SER A 9 4.44 -11.38 -12.43
N VAL A 10 3.63 -10.56 -11.75
CA VAL A 10 3.92 -9.16 -11.49
C VAL A 10 4.29 -8.99 -10.03
N SER A 11 5.38 -8.28 -9.78
CA SER A 11 5.77 -7.85 -8.45
C SER A 11 5.90 -6.34 -8.41
N LEU A 12 5.28 -5.72 -7.39
CA LEU A 12 5.36 -4.29 -7.13
C LEU A 12 5.89 -4.08 -5.71
N LYS A 13 6.83 -3.15 -5.58
CA LYS A 13 7.34 -2.70 -4.29
C LYS A 13 7.27 -1.18 -4.25
N LEU A 14 6.71 -0.64 -3.18
CA LEU A 14 6.73 0.78 -2.88
C LEU A 14 7.39 0.98 -1.53
N THR A 15 8.28 1.95 -1.49
CA THR A 15 8.95 2.39 -0.28
C THR A 15 8.62 3.86 -0.08
N LEU A 16 8.20 4.21 1.13
CA LEU A 16 7.76 5.54 1.53
C LEU A 16 8.46 5.92 2.82
N GLU A 17 8.96 7.14 2.89
CA GLU A 17 9.46 7.71 4.14
C GLU A 17 8.39 8.63 4.73
N HIS A 18 8.09 8.46 6.01
CA HIS A 18 7.14 9.34 6.70
C HIS A 18 7.50 9.50 8.18
N SER A 19 7.39 10.74 8.68
CA SER A 19 7.63 11.05 10.09
C SER A 19 6.72 10.30 11.06
N ASP A 20 5.52 9.92 10.60
CA ASP A 20 4.57 9.09 11.34
C ASP A 20 4.20 7.86 10.52
N THR A 21 5.13 6.90 10.43
CA THR A 21 4.88 5.64 9.73
C THR A 21 3.84 4.77 10.42
N ARG A 22 3.67 4.88 11.74
CA ARG A 22 2.69 4.07 12.49
C ARG A 22 1.27 4.43 12.10
N SER A 23 0.94 5.71 12.09
CA SER A 23 -0.38 6.15 11.68
C SER A 23 -0.63 5.84 10.19
N LEU A 24 0.35 6.09 9.32
CA LEU A 24 0.23 5.84 7.89
C LEU A 24 0.03 4.35 7.56
N SER A 25 0.80 3.48 8.23
CA SER A 25 0.73 2.02 8.02
C SER A 25 -0.50 1.35 8.66
N SER A 26 -1.18 1.99 9.60
CA SER A 26 -2.41 1.44 10.21
C SER A 26 -3.49 1.15 9.17
N SER A 27 -3.57 1.98 8.12
CA SER A 27 -4.50 1.82 6.99
C SER A 27 -4.19 0.63 6.08
N LEU A 28 -2.97 0.08 6.17
CA LEU A 28 -2.51 -1.02 5.33
C LEU A 28 -2.75 -2.40 5.94
N VAL A 29 -3.06 -2.48 7.24
CA VAL A 29 -3.16 -3.75 8.00
C VAL A 29 -4.13 -4.74 7.36
N THR A 30 -5.20 -4.24 6.75
CA THR A 30 -6.21 -5.06 6.06
C THR A 30 -5.95 -5.21 4.56
N GLU A 31 -5.02 -4.42 3.99
CA GLU A 31 -4.93 -4.22 2.55
C GLU A 31 -3.66 -4.78 1.89
N ALA A 32 -2.56 -4.91 2.65
CA ALA A 32 -1.32 -5.42 2.11
C ALA A 32 -0.38 -5.99 3.17
N GLN A 33 0.55 -6.82 2.72
CA GLN A 33 1.76 -7.09 3.48
C GLN A 33 2.71 -5.89 3.37
N PHE A 34 3.11 -5.38 4.52
CA PHE A 34 4.07 -4.28 4.59
C PHE A 34 5.04 -4.48 5.75
N VAL A 35 6.17 -3.80 5.66
CA VAL A 35 7.15 -3.65 6.74
C VAL A 35 7.23 -2.18 7.09
N SER A 36 7.16 -1.83 8.37
CA SER A 36 7.36 -0.47 8.86
C SER A 36 8.55 -0.48 9.82
N LYS A 37 9.62 0.25 9.49
CA LYS A 37 10.84 0.30 10.28
C LYS A 37 11.55 1.64 10.08
N ASP A 38 12.10 2.21 11.14
CA ASP A 38 13.02 3.35 11.08
C ASP A 38 12.51 4.57 10.27
N GLY A 39 11.20 4.84 10.30
CA GLY A 39 10.61 5.96 9.53
C GLY A 39 10.28 5.64 8.07
N GLU A 40 10.46 4.38 7.67
CA GLU A 40 10.14 3.87 6.33
C GLU A 40 8.98 2.85 6.38
N ILE A 41 8.13 2.86 5.35
CA ILE A 41 7.15 1.81 5.06
C ILE A 41 7.49 1.20 3.71
N SER A 42 7.64 -0.12 3.69
CA SER A 42 7.85 -0.91 2.48
C SER A 42 6.66 -1.83 2.26
N VAL A 43 5.89 -1.60 1.19
CA VAL A 43 4.75 -2.43 0.78
C VAL A 43 5.16 -3.32 -0.38
N SER A 44 4.86 -4.63 -0.27
CA SER A 44 5.19 -5.60 -1.31
C SER A 44 3.93 -6.31 -1.79
N LEU A 45 3.77 -6.37 -3.11
CA LEU A 45 2.67 -7.07 -3.76
C LEU A 45 3.22 -8.01 -4.81
N HIS A 46 2.76 -9.26 -4.77
CA HIS A 46 3.02 -10.27 -5.79
C HIS A 46 1.68 -10.81 -6.31
N SER A 47 1.55 -10.94 -7.62
CA SER A 47 0.34 -11.47 -8.26
C SER A 47 0.65 -12.13 -9.59
N ASP A 48 -0.06 -13.21 -9.91
CA ASP A 48 0.02 -13.92 -11.19
C ASP A 48 -0.87 -13.26 -12.27
N SER A 49 -1.37 -12.05 -12.03
CA SER A 49 -2.23 -11.32 -12.97
C SER A 49 -2.04 -9.81 -12.84
N PHE A 50 -1.71 -9.15 -13.95
CA PHE A 50 -1.59 -7.69 -13.98
C PHE A 50 -2.89 -6.98 -13.57
N ASN A 51 -4.05 -7.55 -13.91
CA ASN A 51 -5.35 -6.99 -13.53
C ASN A 51 -5.58 -7.06 -12.01
N ASP A 52 -5.21 -8.18 -11.38
CA ASP A 52 -5.28 -8.34 -9.92
C ASP A 52 -4.26 -7.43 -9.22
N ALA A 53 -3.01 -7.40 -9.73
CA ALA A 53 -1.97 -6.50 -9.25
C ALA A 53 -2.44 -5.04 -9.23
N ARG A 54 -3.01 -4.56 -10.35
CA ARG A 54 -3.57 -3.21 -10.47
C ARG A 54 -4.72 -2.96 -9.51
N ALA A 55 -5.64 -3.92 -9.36
CA ALA A 55 -6.80 -3.77 -8.46
C ALA A 55 -6.37 -3.63 -7.00
N ARG A 56 -5.46 -4.50 -6.55
CA ARG A 56 -4.87 -4.46 -5.20
C ARG A 56 -4.07 -3.18 -4.98
N TRP A 57 -3.25 -2.80 -5.96
CA TRP A 57 -2.47 -1.56 -5.91
C TRP A 57 -3.35 -0.33 -5.72
N ASN A 58 -4.46 -0.26 -6.45
CA ASN A 58 -5.41 0.83 -6.32
C ASN A 58 -6.06 0.88 -4.92
N SER A 59 -6.29 -0.26 -4.27
CA SER A 59 -6.80 -0.30 -2.89
C SER A 59 -5.76 0.26 -1.92
N ILE A 60 -4.52 -0.23 -2.02
CA ILE A 60 -3.38 0.20 -1.20
C ILE A 60 -3.17 1.72 -1.31
N MET A 61 -3.11 2.24 -2.53
CA MET A 61 -2.88 3.67 -2.75
C MET A 61 -4.02 4.53 -2.20
N ARG A 62 -5.28 4.09 -2.31
CA ARG A 62 -6.41 4.82 -1.69
C ARG A 62 -6.34 4.82 -0.17
N ALA A 63 -5.97 3.70 0.45
CA ALA A 63 -5.80 3.60 1.90
C ALA A 63 -4.69 4.54 2.40
N LEU A 64 -3.54 4.54 1.71
CA LEU A 64 -2.41 5.44 2.02
C LEU A 64 -2.81 6.91 1.92
N ILE A 65 -3.47 7.32 0.82
CA ILE A 65 -3.91 8.70 0.62
C ILE A 65 -4.91 9.11 1.71
N ALA A 66 -5.88 8.26 2.04
CA ALA A 66 -6.87 8.57 3.07
C ALA A 66 -6.21 8.74 4.46
N SER A 67 -5.24 7.88 4.77
CA SER A 67 -4.48 7.94 6.02
C SER A 67 -3.62 9.20 6.11
N ASP A 68 -2.92 9.55 5.04
CA ASP A 68 -2.13 10.78 4.95
C ASP A 68 -2.99 12.03 5.14
N ARG A 69 -4.16 12.11 4.47
CA ARG A 69 -5.11 13.21 4.66
C ARG A 69 -5.65 13.31 6.07
N SER A 70 -5.90 12.17 6.73
CA SER A 70 -6.32 12.16 8.14
C SER A 70 -5.21 12.69 9.06
N LEU A 71 -3.94 12.39 8.75
CA LEU A 71 -2.80 12.88 9.50
C LEU A 71 -2.60 14.39 9.30
N GLU A 72 -2.78 14.89 8.08
CA GLU A 72 -2.75 16.32 7.81
C GLU A 72 -3.86 17.07 8.58
N ALA A 73 -5.10 16.54 8.58
CA ALA A 73 -6.21 17.16 9.29
C ALA A 73 -5.97 17.26 10.82
N THR A 74 -5.49 16.17 11.43
CA THR A 74 -5.17 16.15 12.87
C THR A 74 -3.96 17.00 13.26
N ARG A 75 -3.05 17.27 12.31
CA ARG A 75 -1.94 18.23 12.49
C ARG A 75 -2.40 19.67 12.34
N GLY A 76 -3.33 19.95 11.42
CA GLY A 76 -3.92 21.28 11.21
C GLY A 76 -4.76 21.76 12.39
N GLU A 77 -5.40 20.86 13.14
CA GLU A 77 -6.17 21.18 14.35
C GLU A 77 -5.32 21.53 15.59
N ARG A 78 -3.99 21.38 15.51
CA ARG A 78 -3.06 21.68 16.63
C ARG A 78 -2.39 23.07 16.56
N ASN A 79 -2.79 23.92 15.62
CA ASN A 79 -2.29 25.29 15.46
C ASN A 79 -3.36 26.34 15.75
#